data_AF-A0A969V410-F1
#
_entry.id   AF-A0A969V410-F1
#
_cell.length_a   1.000
_cell.length_b   1.000
_cell.length_c   1.000
_cell.angle_alpha   90.00
_cell.angle_beta   90.00
_cell.angle_gamma   90.00
#
_symmetry.space_group_name_H-M   'P 1'
#
loop_
_entity.id
_entity.type
_entity.pdbx_description
1 polymer ?
#
loop_
_entity_poly.entity_id
_entity_poly.type
_entity_poly.pdbx_seq_one_letter_code
_entity_poly.pdbx_strand_id
1 'polypeptide(L)'
;MSEFHPWVTPLNHVVTEPSLTGGYIEYEDFDCSCDILSSLLYTLFQQNWHQVGVGHILQGGVLELEFPTAPKICILYDGYLTVVTESWHLHLCIEANLGGPHCKTPLELRKQRQVSRAAFYRRFNAEEIPRSWGIDFWNGVGENLMTIFLPNPYVEGENLLPEGKPNLVKLELYKELRDIYVLGKKPIPFPKNLLKHPYISVCTSTRCLPSQNWKPTFDALKAAVEKAGLDIEVRTSGCLEVCKLGPVVFYSEDRTWYTRVKPEIVENIVSEHLVQGNKITEHCYPPVSQT
;
A
#
# COMPACT_ATOMS: atom_id res chain seq x y z
N MET A 1 -4.96 16.72 -5.63
CA MET A 1 -5.43 15.32 -5.58
C MET A 1 -6.84 15.25 -6.19
N SER A 2 -7.23 14.15 -6.83
CA SER A 2 -8.64 13.93 -7.21
C SER A 2 -9.50 13.83 -5.95
N GLU A 3 -10.77 14.24 -6.06
CA GLU A 3 -11.73 14.08 -4.96
C GLU A 3 -11.94 12.59 -4.67
N PHE A 4 -11.93 12.20 -3.39
CA PHE A 4 -12.15 10.81 -2.99
C PHE A 4 -13.63 10.46 -3.18
N HIS A 5 -13.91 9.44 -3.99
CA HIS A 5 -15.27 8.96 -4.22
C HIS A 5 -15.49 7.64 -3.45
N PRO A 6 -16.44 7.60 -2.49
CA PRO A 6 -16.63 6.43 -1.64
C PRO A 6 -17.40 5.29 -2.33
N TRP A 7 -17.88 5.48 -3.56
CA TRP A 7 -18.64 4.47 -4.29
C TRP A 7 -17.80 3.88 -5.41
N VAL A 8 -17.69 2.55 -5.45
CA VAL A 8 -17.06 1.85 -6.56
C VAL A 8 -18.05 1.69 -7.71
N THR A 9 -17.55 1.73 -8.95
CA THR A 9 -18.32 1.34 -10.13
C THR A 9 -18.02 -0.14 -10.42
N PRO A 10 -19.02 -1.04 -10.36
CA PRO A 10 -18.80 -2.46 -10.62
C PRO A 10 -18.32 -2.70 -12.05
N LEU A 11 -17.26 -3.49 -12.21
CA LEU A 11 -16.76 -3.87 -13.54
C LEU A 11 -17.65 -4.91 -14.22
N ASN A 12 -18.43 -5.67 -13.45
CA ASN A 12 -19.27 -6.79 -13.92
C ASN A 12 -18.51 -7.79 -14.80
N HIS A 13 -17.23 -8.01 -14.50
CA HIS A 13 -16.35 -8.89 -15.23
C HIS A 13 -16.02 -10.11 -14.38
N VAL A 14 -16.40 -11.29 -14.88
CA VAL A 14 -16.18 -12.58 -14.22
C VAL A 14 -15.44 -13.50 -15.17
N VAL A 15 -14.37 -14.12 -14.69
CA VAL A 15 -13.53 -15.06 -15.44
C VAL A 15 -13.47 -16.38 -14.70
N THR A 16 -13.53 -17.50 -15.42
CA THR A 16 -13.31 -18.82 -14.85
C THR A 16 -12.09 -19.49 -15.45
N GLU A 17 -11.29 -20.13 -14.60
CA GLU A 17 -10.09 -20.86 -14.98
C GLU A 17 -10.19 -22.32 -14.49
N PRO A 18 -10.10 -23.32 -15.38
CA PRO A 18 -10.21 -24.71 -14.98
C PRO A 18 -9.00 -25.15 -14.15
N SER A 19 -9.26 -25.93 -13.10
CA SER A 19 -8.23 -26.62 -12.33
C SER A 19 -7.89 -27.97 -12.98
N LEU A 20 -6.62 -28.35 -12.95
CA LEU A 20 -6.15 -29.67 -13.39
C LEU A 20 -6.79 -30.82 -12.60
N THR A 21 -7.31 -30.56 -11.41
CA THR A 21 -7.96 -31.54 -10.52
C THR A 21 -9.47 -31.66 -10.71
N GLY A 22 -10.04 -31.07 -11.77
CA GLY A 22 -11.45 -31.23 -12.14
C GLY A 22 -12.41 -30.17 -11.57
N GLY A 23 -11.90 -29.15 -10.86
CA GLY A 23 -12.67 -27.97 -10.42
C GLY A 23 -12.35 -26.73 -11.26
N TYR A 24 -12.63 -25.54 -10.72
CA TYR A 24 -12.26 -24.26 -11.36
C TYR A 24 -12.07 -23.15 -10.32
N ILE A 25 -11.41 -22.07 -10.75
CA ILE A 25 -11.35 -20.81 -10.01
C ILE A 25 -12.26 -19.83 -10.72
N GLU A 26 -13.11 -19.16 -9.98
CA GLU A 26 -13.87 -18.01 -10.46
C GLU A 26 -13.23 -16.75 -9.91
N TYR A 27 -13.04 -15.76 -10.79
CA TYR A 27 -12.47 -14.45 -10.50
C TYR A 27 -13.51 -13.39 -10.80
N GLU A 28 -13.78 -12.52 -9.83
CA GLU A 28 -14.61 -11.34 -9.99
C GLU A 28 -13.74 -10.09 -9.91
N ASP A 29 -13.51 -9.47 -11.06
CA ASP A 29 -12.59 -8.35 -11.18
C ASP A 29 -13.21 -7.06 -10.59
N PHE A 30 -12.36 -6.23 -9.98
CA PHE A 30 -12.75 -4.93 -9.46
C PHE A 30 -11.72 -3.85 -9.82
N ASP A 31 -12.13 -2.58 -9.66
CA ASP A 31 -11.31 -1.42 -10.02
C ASP A 31 -10.01 -1.37 -9.20
N CYS A 32 -8.89 -1.20 -9.91
CA CYS A 32 -7.54 -1.13 -9.40
C CYS A 32 -7.05 0.32 -9.16
N SER A 33 -7.96 1.29 -9.15
CA SER A 33 -7.63 2.66 -8.78
C SER A 33 -7.02 2.72 -7.39
N CYS A 34 -6.07 3.64 -7.20
CA CYS A 34 -5.34 3.75 -5.94
C CYS A 34 -6.28 3.95 -4.74
N ASP A 35 -7.36 4.72 -4.88
CA ASP A 35 -8.31 4.95 -3.79
C ASP A 35 -8.98 3.65 -3.35
N ILE A 36 -9.44 2.83 -4.30
CA ILE A 36 -10.07 1.54 -4.00
C ILE A 36 -9.08 0.55 -3.41
N LEU A 37 -7.93 0.35 -4.05
CA LEU A 37 -6.91 -0.59 -3.56
C LEU A 37 -6.40 -0.19 -2.18
N SER A 38 -6.12 1.10 -1.97
CA SER A 38 -5.63 1.58 -0.68
C SER A 38 -6.66 1.42 0.44
N SER A 39 -7.95 1.71 0.19
CA SER A 39 -9.02 1.48 1.16
C SER A 39 -9.20 0.00 1.50
N LEU A 40 -9.24 -0.88 0.49
CA LEU A 40 -9.34 -2.32 0.69
C LEU A 40 -8.16 -2.85 1.52
N LEU A 41 -6.94 -2.51 1.13
CA LEU A 41 -5.72 -2.98 1.79
C LEU A 41 -5.58 -2.39 3.19
N TYR A 42 -6.04 -1.16 3.43
CA TYR A 42 -6.14 -0.60 4.78
C TYR A 42 -7.11 -1.41 5.64
N THR A 43 -8.33 -1.69 5.15
CA THR A 43 -9.30 -2.53 5.86
C THR A 43 -8.72 -3.91 6.20
N LEU A 44 -8.00 -4.53 5.27
CA LEU A 44 -7.37 -5.83 5.49
C LEU A 44 -6.23 -5.75 6.51
N PHE A 45 -5.27 -4.86 6.33
CA PHE A 45 -4.03 -4.87 7.13
C PHE A 45 -4.08 -4.06 8.42
N GLN A 46 -5.03 -3.15 8.59
CA GLN A 46 -5.17 -2.37 9.84
C GLN A 46 -6.36 -2.84 10.67
N GLN A 47 -7.46 -3.28 10.05
CA GLN A 47 -8.68 -3.65 10.77
C GLN A 47 -8.88 -5.16 10.88
N ASN A 48 -8.44 -5.94 9.89
CA ASN A 48 -8.74 -7.38 9.78
C ASN A 48 -7.49 -8.28 9.68
N TRP A 49 -6.31 -7.78 10.07
CA TRP A 49 -5.03 -8.47 9.88
C TRP A 49 -5.00 -9.87 10.51
N HIS A 50 -5.69 -10.06 11.63
CA HIS A 50 -5.75 -11.32 12.39
C HIS A 50 -6.59 -12.42 11.72
N GLN A 51 -7.28 -12.09 10.62
CA GLN A 51 -8.15 -13.00 9.89
C GLN A 51 -7.61 -13.36 8.49
N VAL A 52 -6.54 -12.71 8.05
CA VAL A 52 -6.08 -12.81 6.66
C VAL A 52 -4.62 -13.24 6.60
N GLY A 53 -4.28 -13.99 5.55
CA GLY A 53 -2.90 -14.35 5.21
C GLY A 53 -2.47 -13.67 3.92
N VAL A 54 -1.16 -13.56 3.71
CA VAL A 54 -0.57 -13.07 2.46
C VAL A 54 0.22 -14.20 1.81
N GLY A 55 0.00 -14.42 0.53
CA GLY A 55 0.69 -15.40 -0.28
C GLY A 55 1.43 -14.76 -1.44
N HIS A 56 2.56 -15.36 -1.83
CA HIS A 56 3.15 -15.21 -3.15
C HIS A 56 3.31 -16.61 -3.74
N ILE A 57 2.52 -16.90 -4.76
CA ILE A 57 2.41 -18.23 -5.36
C ILE A 57 3.03 -18.17 -6.76
N LEU A 58 4.17 -18.82 -6.93
CA LEU A 58 4.82 -19.02 -8.22
C LEU A 58 4.89 -20.51 -8.54
N GLN A 59 4.97 -20.83 -9.83
CA GLN A 59 5.17 -22.21 -10.23
C GLN A 59 6.48 -22.74 -9.63
N GLY A 60 6.38 -23.77 -8.79
CA GLY A 60 7.52 -24.38 -8.10
C GLY A 60 7.91 -23.76 -6.76
N GLY A 61 7.20 -22.72 -6.28
CA GLY A 61 7.49 -22.12 -4.98
C GLY A 61 6.32 -21.32 -4.41
N VAL A 62 6.06 -21.51 -3.12
CA VAL A 62 5.00 -20.80 -2.39
C VAL A 62 5.58 -20.20 -1.13
N LEU A 63 5.27 -18.93 -0.88
CA LEU A 63 5.49 -18.25 0.38
C LEU A 63 4.14 -17.81 0.94
N GLU A 64 3.83 -18.24 2.16
CA GLU A 64 2.65 -17.78 2.90
C GLU A 64 3.10 -17.13 4.20
N LEU A 65 2.48 -16.00 4.52
CA LEU A 65 2.80 -15.17 5.67
C LEU A 65 1.51 -14.86 6.42
N GLU A 66 1.52 -15.10 7.71
CA GLU A 66 0.46 -14.71 8.63
C GLU A 66 0.89 -13.48 9.45
N PHE A 67 -0.11 -12.83 10.06
CA PHE A 67 0.10 -11.70 10.96
C PHE A 67 -0.02 -12.17 12.41
N PRO A 68 1.09 -12.45 13.11
CA PRO A 68 1.04 -12.81 14.53
C PRO A 68 0.64 -11.62 15.42
N THR A 69 0.89 -10.40 14.95
CA THR A 69 0.54 -9.14 15.59
C THR A 69 0.13 -8.12 14.54
N ALA A 70 -0.55 -7.07 14.97
CA ALA A 70 -0.91 -5.95 14.11
C ALA A 70 0.35 -5.35 13.43
N PRO A 71 0.29 -5.07 12.11
CA PRO A 71 1.40 -4.39 11.43
C PRO A 71 1.77 -3.07 12.11
N LYS A 72 3.07 -2.84 12.31
CA LYS A 72 3.61 -1.61 12.91
C LYS A 72 3.54 -0.43 11.94
N ILE A 73 3.62 -0.72 10.64
CA ILE A 73 3.59 0.28 9.58
C ILE A 73 2.63 -0.23 8.49
N CYS A 74 1.77 0.66 8.01
CA CYS A 74 0.97 0.48 6.81
C CYS A 74 0.87 1.85 6.12
N ILE A 75 1.71 2.10 5.12
CA ILE A 75 1.84 3.41 4.47
C ILE A 75 1.94 3.27 2.96
N LEU A 76 1.52 4.31 2.22
CA LEU A 76 1.84 4.45 0.81
C LEU A 76 3.07 5.35 0.65
N TYR A 77 4.10 4.86 -0.07
CA TYR A 77 5.33 5.61 -0.34
C TYR A 77 5.76 5.38 -1.80
N ASP A 78 5.87 6.46 -2.58
CA ASP A 78 6.27 6.46 -4.01
C ASP A 78 5.63 5.31 -4.83
N GLY A 79 4.32 5.17 -4.73
CA GLY A 79 3.55 4.16 -5.47
C GLY A 79 3.42 2.79 -4.80
N TYR A 80 4.19 2.51 -3.75
CA TYR A 80 4.18 1.24 -3.05
C TYR A 80 3.47 1.32 -1.71
N LEU A 81 2.43 0.50 -1.55
CA LEU A 81 1.95 0.12 -0.23
C LEU A 81 3.05 -0.65 0.47
N THR A 82 3.41 -0.24 1.69
CA THR A 82 4.41 -0.88 2.52
C THR A 82 3.77 -1.29 3.83
N VAL A 83 3.82 -2.59 4.12
CA VAL A 83 3.32 -3.17 5.37
C VAL A 83 4.49 -3.82 6.09
N VAL A 84 4.71 -3.44 7.36
CA VAL A 84 5.84 -3.93 8.16
C VAL A 84 5.33 -4.58 9.44
N THR A 85 5.68 -5.84 9.64
CA THR A 85 5.48 -6.57 10.89
C THR A 85 6.80 -6.62 11.67
N GLU A 86 6.85 -7.38 12.76
CA GLU A 86 8.09 -7.56 13.52
C GLU A 86 9.14 -8.39 12.78
N SER A 87 8.70 -9.36 11.99
CA SER A 87 9.56 -10.39 11.40
C SER A 87 9.69 -10.28 9.88
N TRP A 88 8.75 -9.60 9.22
CA TRP A 88 8.72 -9.49 7.77
C TRP A 88 8.09 -8.17 7.32
N HIS A 89 8.33 -7.80 6.06
CA HIS A 89 7.65 -6.69 5.42
C HIS A 89 7.31 -7.03 3.97
N LEU A 90 6.32 -6.37 3.40
CA LEU A 90 5.94 -6.48 2.00
C LEU A 90 5.81 -5.12 1.33
N HIS A 91 5.89 -5.14 0.00
CA HIS A 91 5.65 -3.98 -0.85
C HIS A 91 4.75 -4.36 -2.02
N LEU A 92 3.66 -3.63 -2.23
CA LEU A 92 2.76 -3.81 -3.38
C LEU A 92 2.62 -2.49 -4.14
N CYS A 93 2.90 -2.48 -5.45
CA CYS A 93 2.84 -1.28 -6.29
C CYS A 93 1.39 -1.00 -6.71
N ILE A 94 0.69 -0.12 -5.98
CA ILE A 94 -0.72 0.21 -6.26
C ILE A 94 -0.90 1.57 -6.96
N GLU A 95 0.20 2.31 -7.14
CA GLU A 95 0.24 3.59 -7.85
C GLU A 95 1.61 3.73 -8.56
N ALA A 96 1.70 4.66 -9.50
CA ALA A 96 2.90 4.89 -10.30
C ALA A 96 4.13 5.22 -9.42
N ASN A 97 5.11 4.32 -9.41
CA ASN A 97 6.42 4.56 -8.80
C ASN A 97 7.28 5.45 -9.69
N LEU A 98 7.63 6.67 -9.26
CA LEU A 98 8.42 7.54 -10.13
C LEU A 98 9.93 7.30 -9.98
N GLY A 99 10.42 6.78 -8.86
CA GLY A 99 11.84 6.46 -8.69
C GLY A 99 12.65 7.67 -8.21
N GLY A 100 12.20 8.26 -7.10
CA GLY A 100 12.92 9.32 -6.40
C GLY A 100 12.88 10.70 -7.06
N PRO A 101 13.81 11.61 -6.71
CA PRO A 101 13.78 13.02 -7.14
C PRO A 101 13.92 13.24 -8.64
N HIS A 102 14.62 12.34 -9.34
CA HIS A 102 14.84 12.45 -10.79
C HIS A 102 13.78 11.71 -11.61
N CYS A 103 12.76 11.15 -10.96
CA CYS A 103 11.72 10.36 -11.61
C CYS A 103 12.28 9.28 -12.56
N LYS A 104 13.33 8.55 -12.10
CA LYS A 104 14.15 7.67 -12.94
C LYS A 104 13.40 6.46 -13.50
N THR A 105 12.30 6.05 -12.89
CA THR A 105 11.53 4.88 -13.35
C THR A 105 10.87 5.23 -14.69
N PRO A 106 11.19 4.55 -15.81
CA PRO A 106 10.57 4.84 -17.11
C PRO A 106 9.08 4.50 -17.12
N LEU A 107 8.28 5.20 -17.93
CA LEU A 107 6.82 5.02 -17.99
C LEU A 107 6.38 3.57 -18.16
N GLU A 108 7.02 2.84 -19.08
CA GLU A 108 6.69 1.43 -19.35
C GLU A 108 6.95 0.54 -18.13
N LEU A 109 8.03 0.80 -17.39
CA LEU A 109 8.32 0.08 -16.15
C LEU A 109 7.32 0.42 -15.03
N ARG A 110 6.80 1.66 -15.00
CA ARG A 110 5.74 2.05 -14.05
C ARG A 110 4.47 1.24 -14.33
N LYS A 111 4.05 1.18 -15.59
CA LYS A 111 2.88 0.40 -16.03
C LYS A 111 3.06 -1.09 -15.73
N GLN A 112 4.25 -1.64 -16.00
CA GLN A 112 4.55 -3.04 -15.73
C GLN A 112 4.46 -3.37 -14.24
N ARG A 113 5.00 -2.53 -13.36
CA ARG A 113 5.07 -2.81 -11.91
C ARG A 113 3.72 -2.63 -11.21
N GLN A 114 2.94 -1.65 -11.63
CA GLN A 114 1.69 -1.29 -10.98
C GLN A 114 0.65 -2.40 -11.13
N VAL A 115 -0.13 -2.64 -10.07
CA VAL A 115 -1.33 -3.48 -10.12
C VAL A 115 -2.26 -2.96 -11.22
N SER A 116 -2.54 -3.80 -12.20
CA SER A 116 -3.43 -3.48 -13.32
C SER A 116 -4.70 -4.33 -13.34
N ARG A 117 -4.73 -5.42 -12.58
CA ARG A 117 -5.91 -6.27 -12.37
C ARG A 117 -5.93 -6.75 -10.93
N ALA A 118 -7.10 -6.78 -10.33
CA ALA A 118 -7.35 -7.34 -9.02
C ALA A 118 -8.70 -8.02 -9.03
N ALA A 119 -8.80 -9.18 -8.36
CA ALA A 119 -10.02 -9.96 -8.39
C ALA A 119 -10.26 -10.69 -7.07
N PHE A 120 -11.51 -10.73 -6.64
CA PHE A 120 -11.94 -11.66 -5.60
C PHE A 120 -12.06 -13.04 -6.25
N TYR A 121 -11.45 -14.06 -5.66
CA TYR A 121 -11.54 -15.41 -6.18
C TYR A 121 -12.33 -16.33 -5.26
N ARG A 122 -12.95 -17.33 -5.90
CA ARG A 122 -13.51 -18.52 -5.26
C ARG A 122 -12.99 -19.75 -5.99
N ARG A 123 -12.42 -20.71 -5.26
CA ARG A 123 -12.03 -22.00 -5.84
C ARG A 123 -13.12 -23.02 -5.61
N PHE A 124 -13.53 -23.70 -6.66
CA PHE A 124 -14.53 -24.76 -6.64
C PHE A 124 -13.86 -26.12 -6.87
N ASN A 125 -14.34 -27.15 -6.20
CA ASN A 125 -13.97 -28.54 -6.51
C ASN A 125 -14.78 -29.07 -7.70
N ALA A 126 -14.58 -30.35 -8.05
CA ALA A 126 -15.28 -31.00 -9.15
C ALA A 126 -16.81 -31.11 -8.95
N GLU A 127 -17.26 -31.04 -7.70
CA GLU A 127 -18.68 -31.03 -7.34
C GLU A 127 -19.29 -29.60 -7.30
N GLU A 128 -18.59 -28.59 -7.83
CA GLU A 128 -19.03 -27.18 -7.84
C GLU A 128 -19.27 -26.58 -6.44
N ILE A 129 -18.60 -27.12 -5.42
CA ILE A 129 -18.65 -26.62 -4.05
C ILE A 129 -17.45 -25.68 -3.85
N PRO A 130 -17.66 -24.42 -3.41
CA PRO A 130 -16.56 -23.51 -3.13
C PRO A 130 -15.77 -23.98 -1.91
N ARG A 131 -14.45 -23.99 -2.02
CA ARG A 131 -13.48 -24.52 -1.05
C ARG A 131 -12.51 -23.50 -0.51
N SER A 132 -12.24 -22.42 -1.23
CA SER A 132 -11.40 -21.32 -0.73
C SER A 132 -11.76 -19.98 -1.35
N TRP A 133 -11.44 -18.92 -0.63
CA TRP A 133 -11.74 -17.53 -0.96
C TRP A 133 -10.47 -16.69 -0.78
N GLY A 134 -10.32 -15.67 -1.60
CA GLY A 134 -9.22 -14.74 -1.46
C GLY A 134 -9.28 -13.62 -2.48
N ILE A 135 -8.17 -12.88 -2.58
CA ILE A 135 -8.02 -11.77 -3.50
C ILE A 135 -6.67 -11.90 -4.18
N ASP A 136 -6.64 -11.88 -5.50
CA ASP A 136 -5.41 -11.92 -6.29
C ASP A 136 -5.15 -10.55 -6.94
N PHE A 137 -3.88 -10.20 -7.05
CA PHE A 137 -3.42 -8.97 -7.69
C PHE A 137 -2.41 -9.30 -8.79
N TRP A 138 -2.58 -8.71 -9.97
CA TRP A 138 -1.67 -8.86 -11.10
C TRP A 138 -1.12 -7.52 -11.57
N ASN A 139 0.09 -7.56 -12.07
CA ASN A 139 0.78 -6.39 -12.61
C ASN A 139 0.41 -6.13 -14.09
N GLY A 140 0.94 -5.04 -14.65
CA GLY A 140 0.66 -4.62 -16.03
C GLY A 140 1.04 -5.61 -17.15
N VAL A 141 1.78 -6.67 -16.84
CA VAL A 141 2.13 -7.75 -17.78
C VAL A 141 1.46 -9.08 -17.45
N GLY A 142 0.54 -9.09 -16.47
CA GLY A 142 -0.26 -10.25 -16.11
C GLY A 142 0.41 -11.23 -15.13
N GLU A 143 1.51 -10.85 -14.49
CA GLU A 143 2.14 -11.67 -13.44
C GLU A 143 1.40 -11.49 -12.11
N ASN A 144 1.14 -12.60 -11.40
CA ASN A 144 0.58 -12.53 -10.05
C ASN A 144 1.61 -11.92 -9.10
N LEU A 145 1.22 -10.83 -8.44
CA LEU A 145 2.04 -10.10 -7.48
C LEU A 145 1.85 -10.64 -6.07
N MET A 146 0.61 -10.86 -5.68
CA MET A 146 0.24 -11.16 -4.31
C MET A 146 -1.15 -11.81 -4.28
N THR A 147 -1.31 -12.73 -3.34
CA THR A 147 -2.59 -13.32 -2.95
C THR A 147 -2.91 -12.92 -1.51
N ILE A 148 -4.15 -12.54 -1.23
CA ILE A 148 -4.67 -12.42 0.12
C ILE A 148 -5.60 -13.60 0.36
N PHE A 149 -5.25 -14.42 1.35
CA PHE A 149 -6.10 -15.51 1.80
C PHE A 149 -7.14 -14.96 2.78
N LEU A 150 -8.41 -15.14 2.44
CA LEU A 150 -9.53 -14.78 3.31
C LEU A 150 -9.96 -15.98 4.17
N PRO A 151 -10.68 -15.77 5.28
CA PRO A 151 -11.08 -16.85 6.17
C PRO A 151 -11.81 -17.99 5.43
N ASN A 152 -11.36 -19.22 5.68
CA ASN A 152 -11.92 -20.41 5.06
C ASN A 152 -12.92 -21.12 6.00
N PRO A 153 -14.21 -21.25 5.64
CA PRO A 153 -15.22 -21.96 6.42
C PRO A 153 -14.91 -23.41 6.74
N TYR A 154 -14.05 -24.07 5.97
CA TYR A 154 -13.74 -25.50 6.12
C TYR A 154 -12.46 -25.78 6.92
N VAL A 155 -11.77 -24.74 7.40
CA VAL A 155 -10.45 -24.84 8.05
C VAL A 155 -10.50 -24.21 9.44
N GLU A 156 -9.83 -24.82 10.42
CA GLU A 156 -9.60 -24.31 11.77
C GLU A 156 -8.11 -24.50 12.15
N GLY A 157 -7.34 -23.41 12.18
CA GLY A 157 -5.88 -23.49 12.24
C GLY A 157 -5.32 -24.23 11.04
N GLU A 158 -4.47 -25.23 11.26
CA GLU A 158 -3.94 -26.11 10.21
C GLU A 158 -4.86 -27.29 9.86
N ASN A 159 -5.98 -27.46 10.59
CA ASN A 159 -6.84 -28.63 10.45
C ASN A 159 -8.03 -28.36 9.53
N LEU A 160 -8.35 -29.33 8.68
CA LEU A 160 -9.67 -29.42 8.07
C LEU A 160 -10.69 -29.74 9.17
N LEU A 161 -11.87 -29.12 9.09
CA LEU A 161 -12.91 -29.35 10.08
C LEU A 161 -13.31 -30.84 10.14
N PRO A 162 -13.31 -31.48 11.33
CA PRO A 162 -13.37 -32.95 11.46
C PRO A 162 -14.58 -33.62 10.81
N GLU A 163 -15.71 -32.91 10.69
CA GLU A 163 -16.96 -33.44 10.13
C GLU A 163 -17.28 -32.85 8.74
N GLY A 164 -16.40 -32.03 8.17
CA GLY A 164 -16.66 -31.31 6.92
C GLY A 164 -17.79 -30.27 7.01
N LYS A 165 -18.30 -29.97 8.21
CA LYS A 165 -19.33 -28.94 8.45
C LYS A 165 -18.70 -27.56 8.36
N PRO A 166 -19.08 -26.70 7.40
CA PRO A 166 -18.49 -25.38 7.26
C PRO A 166 -18.93 -24.42 8.37
N ASN A 167 -17.99 -23.66 8.92
CA ASN A 167 -18.27 -22.47 9.73
C ASN A 167 -18.52 -21.26 8.81
N LEU A 168 -19.79 -21.06 8.42
CA LEU A 168 -20.17 -20.02 7.45
C LEU A 168 -20.02 -18.59 7.97
N VAL A 169 -19.87 -18.38 9.29
CA VAL A 169 -19.60 -17.05 9.88
C VAL A 169 -18.27 -16.50 9.34
N LYS A 170 -17.30 -17.36 9.02
CA LYS A 170 -16.03 -16.97 8.41
C LYS A 170 -16.19 -16.25 7.06
N LEU A 171 -17.35 -16.37 6.39
CA LEU A 171 -17.61 -15.67 5.13
C LEU A 171 -18.06 -14.21 5.30
N GLU A 172 -18.29 -13.73 6.52
CA GLU A 172 -18.78 -12.36 6.75
C GLU A 172 -17.84 -11.31 6.16
N LEU A 173 -16.53 -11.41 6.42
CA LEU A 173 -15.53 -10.50 5.86
C LEU A 173 -15.53 -10.53 4.32
N TYR A 174 -15.52 -11.72 3.71
CA TYR A 174 -15.57 -11.85 2.25
C TYR A 174 -16.83 -11.19 1.66
N LYS A 175 -18.00 -11.43 2.26
CA LYS A 175 -19.28 -10.85 1.79
C LYS A 175 -19.28 -9.34 1.90
N GLU A 176 -18.82 -8.79 3.02
CA GLU A 176 -18.75 -7.34 3.25
C GLU A 176 -17.82 -6.68 2.22
N LEU A 177 -16.62 -7.21 2.06
CA LEU A 177 -15.64 -6.67 1.11
C LEU A 177 -16.16 -6.77 -0.33
N ARG A 178 -16.78 -7.89 -0.71
CA ARG A 178 -17.36 -8.06 -2.05
C ARG A 178 -18.51 -7.08 -2.31
N ASP A 179 -19.40 -6.88 -1.34
CA ASP A 179 -20.52 -5.93 -1.46
C ASP A 179 -20.02 -4.48 -1.61
N ILE A 180 -18.91 -4.12 -0.96
CA ILE A 180 -18.28 -2.79 -1.08
C ILE A 180 -17.50 -2.66 -2.40
N TYR A 181 -16.52 -3.53 -2.64
CA TYR A 181 -15.45 -3.30 -3.62
C TYR A 181 -15.72 -3.90 -5.00
N VAL A 182 -16.54 -4.97 -5.07
CA VAL A 182 -16.87 -5.63 -6.36
C VAL A 182 -18.24 -5.17 -6.85
N LEU A 183 -19.24 -5.22 -5.96
CA LEU A 183 -20.65 -5.02 -6.34
C LEU A 183 -21.13 -3.58 -6.17
N GLY A 184 -20.39 -2.72 -5.44
CA GLY A 184 -20.79 -1.33 -5.18
C GLY A 184 -22.15 -1.17 -4.49
N LYS A 185 -22.56 -2.16 -3.69
CA LYS A 185 -23.81 -2.11 -2.91
C LYS A 185 -23.69 -1.29 -1.64
N LYS A 186 -22.46 -1.12 -1.15
CA LYS A 186 -22.13 -0.35 0.05
C LYS A 186 -20.99 0.61 -0.28
N PRO A 187 -20.96 1.80 0.35
CA PRO A 187 -19.85 2.71 0.19
C PRO A 187 -18.62 2.17 0.93
N ILE A 188 -17.44 2.58 0.47
CA ILE A 188 -16.18 2.47 1.20
C ILE A 188 -16.35 3.20 2.54
N PRO A 189 -16.08 2.56 3.69
CA PRO A 189 -16.41 3.09 5.01
C PRO A 189 -15.40 4.13 5.53
N PHE A 190 -14.90 5.01 4.64
CA PHE A 190 -13.94 6.04 4.97
C PHE A 190 -14.36 7.39 4.36
N PRO A 191 -14.14 8.51 5.07
CA PRO A 191 -14.44 9.84 4.54
C PRO A 191 -13.40 10.36 3.55
N LYS A 192 -12.19 9.77 3.57
CA LYS A 192 -11.05 10.09 2.70
C LYS A 192 -10.17 8.85 2.53
N ASN A 193 -9.26 8.89 1.56
CA ASN A 193 -8.22 7.88 1.45
C ASN A 193 -7.25 7.97 2.65
N LEU A 194 -7.27 6.95 3.52
CA LEU A 194 -6.47 6.91 4.76
C LEU A 194 -4.98 6.66 4.54
N LEU A 195 -4.58 6.17 3.36
CA LEU A 195 -3.16 5.94 3.04
C LEU A 195 -2.58 7.03 2.13
N LYS A 196 -3.43 7.88 1.55
CA LYS A 196 -3.05 8.97 0.64
C LYS A 196 -3.36 10.32 1.28
N HIS A 197 -2.61 10.63 2.34
CA HIS A 197 -2.57 11.96 2.91
C HIS A 197 -1.16 12.55 2.77
N PRO A 198 -1.02 13.88 2.76
CA PRO A 198 0.27 14.52 2.75
C PRO A 198 1.13 14.03 3.92
N TYR A 199 2.37 13.70 3.59
CA TYR A 199 3.41 13.40 4.55
C TYR A 199 4.71 14.13 4.18
N ILE A 200 5.51 14.38 5.20
CA ILE A 200 6.88 14.84 5.07
C ILE A 200 7.81 13.87 5.80
N SER A 201 8.83 13.35 5.11
CA SER A 201 9.67 12.27 5.63
C SER A 201 11.14 12.67 5.74
N VAL A 202 11.79 12.29 6.84
CA VAL A 202 13.24 12.46 7.04
C VAL A 202 13.96 11.13 6.81
N CYS A 203 15.01 11.12 6.00
CA CYS A 203 15.84 9.94 5.73
C CYS A 203 16.70 9.58 6.95
N THR A 204 16.57 8.34 7.43
CA THR A 204 17.26 7.81 8.62
C THR A 204 18.35 6.79 8.29
N SER A 205 18.71 6.66 7.00
CA SER A 205 19.61 5.59 6.58
C SER A 205 20.99 5.67 7.21
N THR A 206 21.35 4.64 7.96
CA THR A 206 22.70 4.45 8.53
C THR A 206 23.78 4.25 7.46
N ARG A 207 23.38 3.89 6.22
CA ARG A 207 24.27 3.77 5.05
C ARG A 207 24.86 5.10 4.58
N CYS A 208 24.30 6.23 5.03
CA CYS A 208 24.72 7.58 4.67
C CYS A 208 25.21 8.31 5.92
N LEU A 209 26.52 8.57 6.03
CA LEU A 209 27.12 9.26 7.18
C LEU A 209 26.39 10.58 7.55
N PRO A 210 26.06 11.47 6.60
CA PRO A 210 25.27 12.67 6.90
C PRO A 210 23.88 12.43 7.50
N SER A 211 23.26 11.27 7.22
CA SER A 211 21.94 10.92 7.77
C SER A 211 22.02 10.29 9.16
N GLN A 212 23.20 10.07 9.75
CA GLN A 212 23.30 9.43 11.07
C GLN A 212 22.72 10.32 12.19
N ASN A 213 22.78 11.65 12.04
CA ASN A 213 22.20 12.60 12.98
C ASN A 213 20.84 13.15 12.50
N TRP A 214 19.95 12.27 12.04
CA TRP A 214 18.63 12.64 11.51
C TRP A 214 17.65 13.12 12.59
N LYS A 215 17.80 12.63 13.84
CA LYS A 215 16.81 12.80 14.91
C LYS A 215 16.49 14.27 15.23
N PRO A 216 17.47 15.18 15.38
CA PRO A 216 17.16 16.59 15.65
C PRO A 216 16.35 17.25 14.52
N THR A 217 16.59 16.87 13.26
CA THR A 217 15.83 17.39 12.11
C THR A 217 14.39 16.87 12.13
N PHE A 218 14.21 15.58 12.46
CA PHE A 218 12.89 14.98 12.60
C PHE A 218 12.08 15.61 13.74
N ASP A 219 12.69 15.77 14.93
CA ASP A 219 12.03 16.36 16.09
C ASP A 219 11.62 17.82 15.82
N ALA A 220 12.51 18.61 15.19
CA ALA A 220 12.21 19.98 14.77
C ALA A 220 11.04 20.02 13.77
N LEU A 221 11.02 19.08 12.83
CA LEU A 221 10.00 19.05 11.77
C LEU A 221 8.63 18.70 12.34
N LYS A 222 8.60 17.73 13.26
CA LYS A 222 7.40 17.36 13.99
C LYS A 222 6.85 18.55 14.78
N ALA A 223 7.69 19.23 15.56
CA ALA A 223 7.29 20.39 16.35
C ALA A 223 6.78 21.55 15.48
N ALA A 224 7.44 21.83 14.36
CA ALA A 224 7.05 22.92 13.46
C ALA A 224 5.72 22.64 12.74
N VAL A 225 5.50 21.40 12.27
CA VAL A 225 4.22 20.98 11.65
C VAL A 225 3.07 21.03 12.65
N GLU A 226 3.28 20.55 13.88
CA GLU A 226 2.29 20.61 14.97
C GLU A 226 1.96 22.06 15.33
N LYS A 227 2.97 22.93 15.47
CA LYS A 227 2.81 24.37 15.76
C LYS A 227 2.03 25.09 14.66
N ALA A 228 2.22 24.70 13.40
CA ALA A 228 1.50 25.27 12.26
C ALA A 228 0.07 24.74 12.09
N GLY A 229 -0.32 23.68 12.83
CA GLY A 229 -1.66 23.11 12.75
C GLY A 229 -1.96 22.42 11.41
N LEU A 230 -0.92 21.92 10.72
CA LEU A 230 -1.06 21.29 9.41
C LEU A 230 -1.46 19.80 9.54
N ASP A 231 -2.42 19.35 8.72
CA ASP A 231 -2.78 17.92 8.57
C ASP A 231 -1.75 17.21 7.67
N ILE A 232 -0.48 17.20 8.09
CA ILE A 232 0.64 16.55 7.39
C ILE A 232 1.31 15.56 8.34
N GLU A 233 1.44 14.30 7.92
CA GLU A 233 2.15 13.29 8.71
C GLU A 233 3.67 13.53 8.65
N VAL A 234 4.32 13.62 9.80
CA VAL A 234 5.79 13.64 9.89
C VAL A 234 6.30 12.23 10.18
N ARG A 235 7.07 11.66 9.25
CA ARG A 235 7.54 10.26 9.35
C ARG A 235 9.03 10.10 9.04
N THR A 236 9.55 8.92 9.34
CA THR A 236 10.90 8.53 8.94
C THR A 236 10.86 7.77 7.62
N SER A 237 11.98 7.75 6.90
CA SER A 237 12.14 6.97 5.68
C SER A 237 13.50 6.29 5.65
N GLY A 238 13.59 5.17 4.93
CA GLY A 238 14.85 4.48 4.67
C GLY A 238 15.80 5.29 3.76
N CYS A 239 16.73 4.60 3.08
CA CYS A 239 17.56 5.27 2.09
C CYS A 239 16.70 5.74 0.92
N LEU A 240 16.81 7.02 0.58
CA LEU A 240 16.06 7.64 -0.52
C LEU A 240 16.85 7.67 -1.84
N GLU A 241 17.96 6.93 -1.92
CA GLU A 241 18.83 6.81 -3.10
C GLU A 241 19.42 8.15 -3.62
N VAL A 242 19.34 9.19 -2.80
CA VAL A 242 20.05 10.47 -2.99
C VAL A 242 21.38 10.41 -2.21
N CYS A 243 22.31 9.60 -2.72
CA CYS A 243 23.54 9.26 -2.02
C CYS A 243 24.33 10.49 -1.55
N LYS A 244 24.78 10.47 -0.29
CA LYS A 244 25.66 11.47 0.36
C LYS A 244 25.10 12.88 0.56
N LEU A 245 23.80 13.09 0.33
CA LEU A 245 23.15 14.41 0.50
C LEU A 245 22.23 14.48 1.73
N GLY A 246 22.41 13.59 2.71
CA GLY A 246 21.60 13.54 3.93
C GLY A 246 21.86 14.68 4.94
N PRO A 247 20.97 14.86 5.94
CA PRO A 247 19.60 14.34 5.99
C PRO A 247 18.76 14.86 4.82
N VAL A 248 17.99 13.95 4.21
CA VAL A 248 17.07 14.28 3.11
C VAL A 248 15.68 14.39 3.69
N VAL A 249 14.97 15.46 3.34
CA VAL A 249 13.56 15.64 3.66
C VAL A 249 12.76 15.56 2.38
N PHE A 250 11.70 14.77 2.35
CA PHE A 250 10.82 14.63 1.19
C PHE A 250 9.40 15.00 1.56
N TYR A 251 8.83 15.98 0.86
CA TYR A 251 7.43 16.36 0.98
C TYR A 251 6.63 15.74 -0.16
N SER A 252 5.60 14.97 0.18
CA SER A 252 4.89 14.12 -0.78
C SER A 252 3.86 14.84 -1.66
N GLU A 253 3.22 15.90 -1.16
CA GLU A 253 2.13 16.59 -1.88
C GLU A 253 2.58 17.14 -3.23
N ASP A 254 3.71 17.86 -3.23
CA ASP A 254 4.29 18.46 -4.44
C ASP A 254 5.61 17.81 -4.86
N ARG A 255 5.94 16.69 -4.21
CA ARG A 255 7.14 15.88 -4.42
C ARG A 255 8.47 16.65 -4.29
N THR A 256 8.53 17.67 -3.45
CA THR A 256 9.77 18.41 -3.20
C THR A 256 10.73 17.60 -2.33
N TRP A 257 12.01 17.61 -2.71
CA TRP A 257 13.09 17.01 -1.93
C TRP A 257 14.01 18.12 -1.45
N TYR A 258 14.39 18.06 -0.19
CA TYR A 258 15.40 18.90 0.42
C TYR A 258 16.59 18.07 0.83
N THR A 259 17.78 18.59 0.61
CA THR A 259 19.04 17.92 0.95
C THR A 259 19.84 18.70 1.98
N ARG A 260 20.67 17.98 2.73
CA ARG A 260 21.51 18.54 3.81
C ARG A 260 20.70 19.36 4.81
N VAL A 261 19.47 18.92 5.06
CA VAL A 261 18.56 19.63 5.96
C VAL A 261 19.13 19.56 7.36
N LYS A 262 19.22 20.71 8.00
CA LYS A 262 19.57 20.84 9.40
C LYS A 262 18.37 21.36 10.19
N PRO A 263 18.34 21.22 11.52
CA PRO A 263 17.22 21.71 12.33
C PRO A 263 16.92 23.20 12.12
N GLU A 264 17.92 24.02 11.79
CA GLU A 264 17.75 25.48 11.67
C GLU A 264 16.91 25.89 10.45
N ILE A 265 16.89 25.11 9.36
CA ILE A 265 16.09 25.43 8.16
C ILE A 265 14.68 24.86 8.23
N VAL A 266 14.39 24.00 9.22
CA VAL A 266 13.10 23.29 9.30
C VAL A 266 11.93 24.25 9.48
N GLU A 267 12.07 25.28 10.32
CA GLU A 267 11.01 26.28 10.51
C GLU A 267 10.67 26.97 9.18
N ASN A 268 11.68 27.32 8.38
CA ASN A 268 11.50 27.92 7.05
C ASN A 268 10.83 26.94 6.07
N ILE A 269 11.21 25.66 6.09
CA ILE A 269 10.52 24.64 5.27
C ILE A 269 9.03 24.62 5.63
N VAL A 270 8.67 24.63 6.91
CA VAL A 270 7.25 24.61 7.29
C VAL A 270 6.56 25.93 6.95
N SER A 271 7.10 27.07 7.37
CA SER A 271 6.44 28.37 7.25
C SER A 271 6.39 28.91 5.83
N GLU A 272 7.45 28.74 5.04
CA GLU A 272 7.50 29.22 3.66
C GLU A 272 6.92 28.18 2.71
N HIS A 273 7.35 26.93 2.79
CA HIS A 273 6.94 25.94 1.79
C HIS A 273 5.59 25.31 2.13
N LEU A 274 5.43 24.71 3.32
CA LEU A 274 4.22 23.95 3.62
C LEU A 274 3.00 24.86 3.89
N VAL A 275 3.21 26.06 4.44
CA VAL A 275 2.14 27.03 4.69
C VAL A 275 1.91 27.98 3.51
N GLN A 276 2.96 28.58 2.94
CA GLN A 276 2.82 29.60 1.89
C GLN A 276 3.03 29.07 0.46
N GLY A 277 3.54 27.85 0.29
CA GLY A 277 3.85 27.26 -1.03
C GLY A 277 5.22 27.64 -1.60
N ASN A 278 6.03 28.43 -0.88
CA ASN A 278 7.32 28.95 -1.33
C ASN A 278 8.46 27.97 -0.98
N LYS A 279 8.99 27.28 -1.99
CA LYS A 279 10.08 26.30 -1.82
C LYS A 279 11.39 26.95 -1.41
N ILE A 280 12.14 26.30 -0.52
CA ILE A 280 13.50 26.72 -0.15
C ILE A 280 14.49 26.24 -1.22
N THR A 281 14.56 26.98 -2.33
CA THR A 281 15.27 26.59 -3.57
C THR A 281 16.74 26.23 -3.37
N GLU A 282 17.44 26.89 -2.44
CA GLU A 282 18.84 26.61 -2.07
C GLU A 282 19.06 25.17 -1.53
N HIS A 283 18.03 24.59 -0.92
CA HIS A 283 18.06 23.24 -0.35
C HIS A 283 17.38 22.20 -1.25
N CYS A 284 16.68 22.62 -2.31
CA CYS A 284 15.93 21.73 -3.19
C CYS A 284 16.84 20.76 -3.98
N TYR A 285 16.31 19.57 -4.20
CA TYR A 285 16.92 18.55 -5.04
C TYR A 285 15.90 17.90 -5.99
N PRO A 286 16.21 17.75 -7.29
CA PRO A 286 17.39 18.30 -7.98
C PRO A 286 17.42 19.84 -7.87
N PRO A 287 18.60 20.48 -8.01
CA PRO A 287 18.68 21.94 -7.95
C PRO A 287 17.72 22.55 -8.95
N VAL A 288 16.90 23.50 -8.50
CA VAL A 288 15.95 24.20 -9.38
C VAL A 288 16.76 24.98 -10.41
N SER A 289 16.55 24.69 -11.69
CA SER A 289 17.20 25.44 -12.77
C SER A 289 16.74 26.90 -12.67
N GLN A 290 17.68 27.82 -12.45
CA GLN A 290 17.42 29.24 -12.66
C GLN A 290 17.14 29.40 -14.15
N THR A 291 15.88 29.65 -14.49
CA THR A 291 15.45 30.00 -15.85
C THR A 291 15.50 31.51 -16.01
#